data_AF-A0A9E3T104-F1
#
_entry.id   AF-A0A9E3T104-F1
#
_cell.length_a   1.000
_cell.length_b   1.000
_cell.length_c   1.000
_cell.angle_alpha   90.00
_cell.angle_beta   90.00
_cell.angle_gamma   90.00
#
_symmetry.space_group_name_H-M   'P 1'
#
loop_
_entity.id
_entity.type
_entity.pdbx_description
1 polymer ?
#
loop_
_entity_poly.entity_id
_entity_poly.type
_entity_poly.pdbx_seq_one_letter_code
_entity_poly.pdbx_strand_id
1 'polypeptide(L)'
;MQTPDKYKRMSTENPQPAEPFAFTEREKLWERISDDRVRALLNDDQTTVHKVEVDNNSYGEFLFVTVSRSEEGRQQVLTLYGYGYHDYRERWYTHEWSWFRANPFPQTLEQRLTKEEAAELMRTRREEIAHYVEQNTQTARGKLFELLAELTDDDGAISEMEDLGGLWHTLTDRLE
;
A
#
# COMPACT_ATOMS: atom_id res chain seq x y z
N MET A 1 -34.22 49.76 -9.90
CA MET A 1 -34.14 48.70 -8.87
C MET A 1 -33.19 47.63 -9.39
N GLN A 2 -31.96 47.60 -8.86
CA GLN A 2 -31.00 46.52 -9.10
C GLN A 2 -30.94 45.68 -7.81
N THR A 3 -31.26 44.41 -7.91
CA THR A 3 -31.07 43.44 -6.82
C THR A 3 -29.58 43.07 -6.75
N PRO A 4 -28.92 43.15 -5.58
CA PRO A 4 -27.55 42.69 -5.45
C PRO A 4 -27.50 41.17 -5.29
N ASP A 5 -26.71 40.54 -6.15
CA ASP A 5 -26.41 39.12 -6.20
C ASP A 5 -25.59 38.73 -4.95
N LYS A 6 -26.24 38.10 -3.96
CA LYS A 6 -25.72 37.94 -2.59
C LYS A 6 -25.07 36.58 -2.30
N TYR A 7 -24.75 35.77 -3.30
CA TYR A 7 -24.19 34.43 -3.04
C TYR A 7 -23.10 34.03 -4.03
N LYS A 8 -21.96 34.73 -4.00
CA LYS A 8 -20.69 34.11 -4.38
C LYS A 8 -20.08 33.51 -3.11
N ARG A 9 -20.46 32.28 -2.78
CA ARG A 9 -19.71 31.48 -1.78
C ARG A 9 -18.33 31.23 -2.40
N MET A 10 -17.35 32.04 -2.02
CA MET A 10 -15.95 31.65 -2.17
C MET A 10 -15.76 30.47 -1.22
N SER A 11 -15.70 29.25 -1.76
CA SER A 11 -15.05 28.17 -1.07
C SER A 11 -13.61 28.63 -0.84
N THR A 12 -13.29 29.03 0.38
CA THR A 12 -11.91 29.09 0.83
C THR A 12 -11.46 27.63 0.97
N GLU A 13 -11.14 27.01 -0.17
CA GLU A 13 -10.29 25.82 -0.16
C GLU A 13 -8.99 26.27 0.50
N ASN A 14 -8.78 25.86 1.74
CA ASN A 14 -7.46 25.96 2.34
C ASN A 14 -6.50 25.27 1.36
N PRO A 15 -5.38 25.91 0.99
CA PRO A 15 -4.39 25.24 0.15
C PRO A 15 -4.03 23.93 0.85
N GLN A 16 -4.22 22.81 0.15
CA GLN A 16 -3.76 21.54 0.64
C GLN A 16 -2.26 21.70 0.90
N PRO A 17 -1.78 21.36 2.11
CA PRO A 17 -0.34 21.39 2.37
C PRO A 17 0.37 20.57 1.30
N ALA A 18 1.54 21.03 0.88
CA ALA A 18 2.36 20.29 -0.07
C ALA A 18 2.50 18.84 0.40
N GLU A 19 2.38 17.90 -0.54
CA GLU A 19 2.54 16.50 -0.24
C GLU A 19 4.04 16.17 -0.31
N PRO A 20 4.71 15.92 0.82
CA PRO A 20 6.18 15.83 0.90
C PRO A 20 6.74 14.64 0.14
N PHE A 21 5.91 13.63 -0.13
CA PHE A 21 6.29 12.45 -0.92
C PHE A 21 5.99 12.61 -2.42
N ALA A 22 5.29 13.68 -2.81
CA ALA A 22 4.93 14.02 -4.18
C ALA A 22 4.37 12.81 -4.96
N PHE A 23 3.33 12.17 -4.41
CA PHE A 23 2.67 11.07 -5.10
C PHE A 23 1.88 11.62 -6.29
N THR A 24 1.92 10.91 -7.41
CA THR A 24 1.05 11.20 -8.54
C THR A 24 -0.40 10.88 -8.17
N GLU A 25 -1.36 11.48 -8.87
CA GLU A 25 -2.78 11.19 -8.66
C GLU A 25 -3.11 9.70 -8.83
N ARG A 26 -2.38 8.99 -9.71
CA ARG A 26 -2.53 7.55 -9.88
C ARG A 26 -2.03 6.78 -8.65
N GLU A 27 -0.87 7.17 -8.10
CA GLU A 27 -0.31 6.52 -6.91
C GLU A 27 -1.19 6.75 -5.67
N LYS A 28 -1.87 7.90 -5.59
CA LYS A 28 -2.87 8.20 -4.56
C LYS A 28 -4.15 7.39 -4.74
N LEU A 29 -4.68 7.36 -5.96
CA LEU A 29 -5.95 6.68 -6.24
C LEU A 29 -5.89 5.19 -5.91
N TRP A 30 -4.74 4.55 -6.18
CA TRP A 30 -4.55 3.12 -5.97
C TRP A 30 -3.74 2.78 -4.74
N GLU A 31 -3.23 3.77 -4.01
CA GLU A 31 -2.32 3.62 -2.87
C GLU A 31 -1.15 2.65 -3.16
N ARG A 32 -0.67 2.68 -4.40
CA ARG A 32 0.34 1.75 -4.93
C ARG A 32 1.46 2.49 -5.64
N ILE A 33 2.67 2.00 -5.47
CA ILE A 33 3.88 2.47 -6.14
C ILE A 33 4.73 1.31 -6.63
N SER A 34 5.60 1.57 -7.61
CA SER A 34 6.53 0.57 -8.11
C SER A 34 7.72 0.38 -7.18
N ASP A 35 8.37 -0.77 -7.32
CA ASP A 35 9.62 -1.08 -6.63
C ASP A 35 10.73 -0.03 -6.87
N ASP A 36 10.82 0.50 -8.08
CA ASP A 36 11.76 1.58 -8.40
C ASP A 36 11.40 2.90 -7.72
N ARG A 37 10.09 3.17 -7.56
CA ARG A 37 9.61 4.35 -6.83
C ARG A 37 9.95 4.24 -5.35
N VAL A 38 9.80 3.06 -4.73
CA VAL A 38 10.26 2.82 -3.36
C VAL A 38 11.75 3.10 -3.24
N ARG A 39 12.59 2.52 -4.11
CA ARG A 39 14.03 2.78 -4.10
C ARG A 39 14.37 4.27 -4.24
N ALA A 40 13.66 4.99 -5.10
CA ALA A 40 13.84 6.44 -5.24
C ALA A 40 13.47 7.19 -3.94
N LEU A 41 12.37 6.81 -3.29
CA LEU A 41 11.95 7.41 -2.03
C LEU A 41 12.95 7.17 -0.90
N LEU A 42 13.49 5.96 -0.76
CA LEU A 42 14.44 5.62 0.30
C LEU A 42 15.81 6.27 0.11
N ASN A 43 16.21 6.50 -1.15
CA ASN A 43 17.48 7.16 -1.46
C ASN A 43 17.41 8.69 -1.42
N ASP A 44 16.24 9.28 -1.34
CA ASP A 44 16.06 10.73 -1.22
C ASP A 44 16.62 11.24 0.12
N ASP A 45 17.37 12.35 0.09
CA ASP A 45 18.01 12.94 1.29
C ASP A 45 17.02 13.55 2.27
N GLN A 46 15.79 13.84 1.84
CA GLN A 46 14.72 14.29 2.72
C GLN A 46 14.02 13.14 3.45
N THR A 47 14.23 11.90 3.02
CA THR A 47 13.61 10.71 3.62
C THR A 47 14.46 10.17 4.77
N THR A 48 13.83 10.01 5.92
CA THR A 48 14.39 9.22 7.04
C THR A 48 13.71 7.85 7.08
N VAL A 49 14.49 6.78 7.09
CA VAL A 49 13.98 5.41 7.29
C VAL A 49 14.00 5.08 8.77
N HIS A 50 12.85 4.69 9.32
CA HIS A 50 12.72 4.38 10.74
C HIS A 50 12.81 2.88 11.01
N LYS A 51 12.12 2.11 10.17
CA LYS A 51 11.92 0.67 10.40
C LYS A 51 11.82 -0.07 9.08
N VAL A 52 12.42 -1.25 9.05
CA VAL A 52 12.26 -2.25 7.99
C VAL A 52 12.09 -3.60 8.68
N GLU A 53 10.94 -4.25 8.51
CA GLU A 53 10.66 -5.54 9.16
C GLU A 53 9.70 -6.39 8.34
N VAL A 54 9.77 -7.70 8.50
CA VAL A 54 8.73 -8.61 8.01
C VAL A 54 7.67 -8.73 9.09
N ASP A 55 6.42 -8.48 8.73
CA ASP A 55 5.27 -8.63 9.63
C ASP A 55 4.03 -9.09 8.84
N ASN A 56 2.91 -9.28 9.54
CA ASN A 56 1.65 -9.71 8.97
C ASN A 56 0.58 -8.62 9.11
N ASN A 57 -0.27 -8.50 8.10
CA ASN A 57 -1.55 -7.80 8.21
C ASN A 57 -2.70 -8.78 7.95
N SER A 58 -3.93 -8.26 7.79
CA SER A 58 -5.11 -9.08 7.51
C SER A 58 -5.05 -9.82 6.16
N TYR A 59 -4.13 -9.44 5.27
CA TYR A 59 -4.05 -9.95 3.90
C TYR A 59 -2.85 -10.88 3.66
N GLY A 60 -1.89 -10.97 4.59
CA GLY A 60 -0.72 -11.85 4.49
C GLY A 60 0.55 -11.30 5.14
N GLU A 61 1.68 -11.89 4.78
CA GLU A 61 3.02 -11.54 5.27
C GLU A 61 3.72 -10.60 4.28
N PHE A 62 4.25 -9.46 4.77
CA PHE A 62 4.92 -8.47 3.93
C PHE A 62 6.17 -7.89 4.61
N LEU A 63 7.08 -7.35 3.80
CA LEU A 63 8.11 -6.45 4.27
C LEU A 63 7.53 -5.04 4.40
N PHE A 64 7.48 -4.54 5.63
CA PHE A 64 7.05 -3.18 5.95
C PHE A 64 8.26 -2.25 6.05
N VAL A 65 8.16 -1.07 5.44
CA VAL A 65 9.17 -0.02 5.48
C VAL A 65 8.52 1.27 5.93
N THR A 66 8.88 1.74 7.13
CA THR A 66 8.36 3.00 7.68
C THR A 66 9.35 4.12 7.45
N VAL A 67 8.89 5.20 6.84
CA VAL A 67 9.68 6.38 6.51
C VAL A 67 9.00 7.66 6.96
N SER A 68 9.77 8.74 7.09
CA SER A 68 9.19 10.06 7.23
C SER A 68 9.95 11.12 6.46
N ARG A 69 9.23 12.21 6.16
CA ARG A 69 9.76 13.45 5.61
C ARG A 69 9.28 14.60 6.47
N SER A 70 10.14 15.60 6.64
CA SER A 70 9.82 16.83 7.35
C SER A 70 9.73 17.97 6.35
N GLU A 71 8.56 18.61 6.26
CA GLU A 71 8.31 19.76 5.41
C GLU A 71 7.61 20.85 6.23
N GLU A 72 8.15 22.07 6.23
CA GLU A 72 7.59 23.23 6.93
C GLU A 72 7.24 22.99 8.42
N GLY A 73 8.06 22.18 9.11
CA GLY A 73 7.86 21.84 10.53
C GLY A 73 6.78 20.79 10.78
N ARG A 74 6.20 20.21 9.74
CA ARG A 74 5.31 19.05 9.82
C ARG A 74 6.06 17.80 9.39
N GLN A 75 6.01 16.78 10.23
CA GLN A 75 6.52 15.46 9.90
C GLN A 75 5.38 14.59 9.38
N GLN A 76 5.54 14.06 8.17
CA GLN A 76 4.63 13.07 7.62
C GLN A 76 5.30 11.70 7.64
N VAL A 77 4.58 10.71 8.16
CA VAL A 77 5.05 9.33 8.27
C VAL A 77 4.26 8.46 7.31
N LEU A 78 4.98 7.59 6.62
CA LEU A 78 4.45 6.68 5.63
C LEU A 78 4.93 5.28 5.96
N THR A 79 4.04 4.30 5.86
CA THR A 79 4.43 2.89 5.84
C THR A 79 4.16 2.33 4.46
N LEU A 80 5.19 1.74 3.87
CA LEU A 80 5.18 1.02 2.61
C LEU A 80 5.17 -0.48 2.93
N TYR A 81 4.48 -1.30 2.15
CA TYR A 81 4.60 -2.75 2.27
C TYR A 81 4.56 -3.47 0.92
N GLY A 82 5.38 -4.51 0.81
CA GLY A 82 5.65 -5.29 -0.40
C GLY A 82 6.57 -6.47 -0.10
N TYR A 83 7.16 -7.11 -1.11
CA TYR A 83 8.05 -8.28 -0.93
C TYR A 83 7.46 -9.34 0.01
N GLY A 84 6.20 -9.64 -0.23
CA GLY A 84 5.36 -10.45 0.64
C GLY A 84 4.44 -11.38 -0.12
N TYR A 85 3.82 -12.31 0.60
CA TYR A 85 2.80 -13.20 0.06
C TYR A 85 1.42 -12.70 0.48
N HIS A 86 0.53 -12.56 -0.49
CA HIS A 86 -0.83 -12.16 -0.25
C HIS A 86 -1.75 -13.38 -0.23
N ASP A 87 -2.41 -13.64 0.89
CA ASP A 87 -3.16 -14.87 1.13
C ASP A 87 -4.39 -15.00 0.23
N TYR A 88 -5.16 -13.92 0.07
CA TYR A 88 -6.36 -13.96 -0.78
C TYR A 88 -6.07 -14.01 -2.27
N ARG A 89 -5.04 -13.30 -2.74
CA ARG A 89 -4.59 -13.32 -4.14
C ARG A 89 -3.73 -14.52 -4.47
N GLU A 90 -3.24 -15.22 -3.43
CA GLU A 90 -2.41 -16.42 -3.51
C GLU A 90 -1.15 -16.23 -4.36
N ARG A 91 -0.50 -15.05 -4.24
CA ARG A 91 0.71 -14.72 -5.01
C ARG A 91 1.68 -13.83 -4.25
N TRP A 92 2.95 -13.88 -4.67
CA TRP A 92 4.01 -13.01 -4.19
C TRP A 92 3.97 -11.62 -4.84
N TYR A 93 4.33 -10.60 -4.06
CA TYR A 93 4.43 -9.20 -4.47
C TYR A 93 5.89 -8.80 -4.58
N THR A 94 6.41 -8.67 -5.80
CA THR A 94 7.84 -8.41 -6.04
C THR A 94 8.13 -7.12 -6.81
N HIS A 95 7.10 -6.50 -7.37
CA HIS A 95 7.23 -5.33 -8.26
C HIS A 95 6.34 -4.16 -7.87
N GLU A 96 5.36 -4.39 -6.98
CA GLU A 96 4.41 -3.40 -6.49
C GLU A 96 4.46 -3.34 -4.97
N TRP A 97 4.21 -2.13 -4.47
CA TRP A 97 4.18 -1.82 -3.06
C TRP A 97 2.94 -0.99 -2.78
N SER A 98 2.24 -1.36 -1.72
CA SER A 98 1.14 -0.56 -1.20
C SER A 98 1.65 0.41 -0.13
N TRP A 99 0.92 1.48 0.13
CA TRP A 99 1.31 2.46 1.13
C TRP A 99 0.13 3.07 1.87
N PHE A 100 0.36 3.48 3.11
CA PHE A 100 -0.60 4.25 3.87
C PHE A 100 0.10 5.25 4.78
N ARG A 101 -0.62 6.33 5.12
CA ARG A 101 -0.13 7.34 6.07
C ARG A 101 -0.20 6.78 7.48
N ALA A 102 0.92 6.81 8.18
CA ALA A 102 0.99 6.38 9.57
C ALA A 102 0.90 7.60 10.51
N ASN A 103 0.38 7.37 11.71
CA ASN A 103 0.41 8.38 12.76
C ASN A 103 1.85 8.54 13.28
N PRO A 104 2.34 9.79 13.48
CA PRO A 104 3.69 10.06 13.98
C PRO A 104 3.78 9.83 15.50
N PHE A 105 3.60 8.58 15.93
CA PHE A 105 3.84 8.23 17.34
C PHE A 105 5.35 8.25 17.62
N PRO A 106 5.78 8.74 18.80
CA PRO A 106 7.20 8.83 19.15
C PRO A 106 7.97 7.52 18.95
N GLN A 107 7.36 6.38 19.32
CA GLN A 107 7.95 5.06 19.18
C GLN A 107 8.28 4.70 17.73
N THR A 108 7.44 5.14 16.79
CA THR A 108 7.64 4.95 15.34
C THR A 108 8.81 5.78 14.80
N LEU A 109 9.18 6.86 15.48
CA LEU A 109 10.21 7.83 15.06
C LEU A 109 11.55 7.66 15.80
N GLU A 110 11.57 6.85 16.85
CA GLU A 110 12.75 6.57 17.69
C GLU A 110 13.72 5.61 17.01
N GLN A 111 13.21 4.59 16.30
CA GLN A 111 14.03 3.67 15.51
C GLN A 111 14.48 4.38 14.24
N ARG A 112 15.77 4.33 13.93
CA ARG A 112 16.33 4.91 12.70
C ARG A 112 17.33 3.94 12.11
N LEU A 113 17.12 3.64 10.83
CA LEU A 113 18.03 2.84 10.02
C LEU A 113 18.78 3.77 9.06
N THR A 114 20.03 3.44 8.80
CA THR A 114 20.75 4.03 7.67
C THR A 114 20.11 3.57 6.35
N LYS A 115 20.35 4.33 5.27
CA LYS A 115 19.87 3.96 3.93
C LYS A 115 20.46 2.63 3.49
N GLU A 116 21.71 2.38 3.85
CA GLU A 116 22.45 1.16 3.57
C GLU A 116 21.84 -0.05 4.30
N GLU A 117 21.54 0.08 5.60
CA GLU A 117 20.87 -0.98 6.37
C GLU A 117 19.48 -1.30 5.81
N ALA A 118 18.70 -0.27 5.47
CA ALA A 118 17.38 -0.45 4.88
C ALA A 118 17.46 -1.17 3.52
N ALA A 119 18.40 -0.77 2.66
CA ALA A 119 18.62 -1.40 1.36
C ALA A 119 19.06 -2.87 1.52
N GLU A 120 19.88 -3.18 2.51
CA GLU A 120 20.35 -4.53 2.79
C GLU A 120 19.24 -5.44 3.30
N LEU A 121 18.37 -4.95 4.19
CA LEU A 121 17.20 -5.70 4.67
C LEU A 121 16.23 -5.99 3.51
N MET A 122 15.98 -5.01 2.65
CA MET A 122 15.15 -5.21 1.45
C MET A 122 15.76 -6.22 0.47
N ARG A 123 17.08 -6.15 0.24
CA ARG A 123 17.81 -7.08 -0.62
C ARG A 123 17.73 -8.50 -0.06
N THR A 124 18.00 -8.66 1.23
CA THR A 124 17.94 -9.94 1.94
C THR A 124 16.56 -10.56 1.79
N ARG A 125 15.49 -9.81 2.07
CA ARG A 125 14.12 -10.31 1.91
C ARG A 125 13.82 -10.72 0.47
N ARG A 126 14.24 -9.93 -0.52
CA ARG A 126 14.04 -10.28 -1.95
C ARG A 126 14.72 -11.62 -2.29
N GLU A 127 15.92 -11.85 -1.77
CA GLU A 127 16.67 -13.10 -1.99
C GLU A 127 16.00 -14.29 -1.28
N GLU A 128 15.51 -14.08 -0.06
CA GLU A 128 14.77 -15.09 0.71
C GLU A 128 13.50 -15.58 -0.01
N ILE A 129 12.80 -14.70 -0.71
CA ILE A 129 11.54 -15.06 -1.39
C ILE A 129 11.75 -15.53 -2.84
N ALA A 130 12.97 -15.41 -3.39
CA ALA A 130 13.22 -15.57 -4.82
C ALA A 130 12.76 -16.93 -5.37
N HIS A 131 13.00 -18.02 -4.66
CA HIS A 131 12.61 -19.37 -5.08
C HIS A 131 11.11 -19.65 -4.94
N TYR A 132 10.38 -18.87 -4.13
CA TYR A 132 8.93 -19.00 -4.01
C TYR A 132 8.21 -18.21 -5.11
N VAL A 133 8.77 -17.09 -5.55
CA VAL A 133 8.20 -16.22 -6.60
C VAL A 133 8.09 -16.95 -7.95
N GLU A 134 9.01 -17.87 -8.23
CA GLU A 134 8.97 -18.69 -9.45
C GLU A 134 7.83 -19.73 -9.46
N GLN A 135 7.20 -19.98 -8.31
CA GLN A 135 6.10 -20.92 -8.18
C GLN A 135 4.78 -20.21 -8.48
N ASN A 136 4.04 -20.69 -9.48
CA ASN A 136 2.68 -20.22 -9.70
C ASN A 136 1.74 -20.84 -8.65
N THR A 137 1.54 -20.13 -7.55
CA THR A 137 0.69 -20.54 -6.43
C THR A 137 -0.78 -20.15 -6.60
N GLN A 138 -1.08 -19.28 -7.57
CA GLN A 138 -2.39 -18.65 -7.67
C GLN A 138 -3.46 -19.59 -8.25
N THR A 139 -4.49 -19.89 -7.46
CA THR A 139 -5.63 -20.70 -7.93
C THR A 139 -6.67 -19.86 -8.67
N ALA A 140 -7.72 -20.52 -9.19
CA ALA A 140 -8.86 -19.81 -9.77
C ALA A 140 -9.55 -18.88 -8.76
N ARG A 141 -9.56 -19.24 -7.48
CA ARG A 141 -10.08 -18.40 -6.39
C ARG A 141 -9.24 -17.15 -6.21
N GLY A 142 -7.90 -17.29 -6.17
CA GLY A 142 -6.99 -16.16 -6.08
C GLY A 142 -7.10 -15.19 -7.26
N LYS A 143 -7.29 -15.71 -8.49
CA LYS A 143 -7.54 -14.89 -9.69
C LYS A 143 -8.86 -14.13 -9.61
N LEU A 144 -9.93 -14.78 -9.15
CA LEU A 144 -11.22 -14.13 -8.98
C LEU A 144 -11.13 -13.02 -7.94
N PHE A 145 -10.48 -13.29 -6.80
CA PHE A 145 -10.23 -12.27 -5.78
C PHE A 145 -9.48 -11.08 -6.35
N GLU A 146 -8.40 -11.32 -7.12
CA GLU A 146 -7.61 -10.25 -7.72
C GLU A 146 -8.44 -9.36 -8.66
N LEU A 147 -9.27 -9.96 -9.52
CA LEU A 147 -10.18 -9.21 -10.40
C LEU A 147 -11.19 -8.37 -9.62
N LEU A 148 -11.75 -8.92 -8.53
CA LEU A 148 -12.68 -8.16 -7.68
C LEU A 148 -11.96 -7.00 -6.99
N ALA A 149 -10.76 -7.23 -6.47
CA ALA A 149 -9.98 -6.21 -5.77
C ALA A 149 -9.45 -5.11 -6.70
N GLU A 150 -9.34 -5.36 -8.00
CA GLU A 150 -9.07 -4.31 -9.00
C GLU A 150 -10.30 -3.43 -9.29
N LEU A 151 -11.51 -3.95 -9.05
CA LEU A 151 -12.77 -3.23 -9.28
C LEU A 151 -13.25 -2.47 -8.04
N THR A 152 -12.94 -2.97 -6.85
CA THR A 152 -13.33 -2.38 -5.57
C THR A 152 -12.09 -1.95 -4.79
N ASP A 153 -11.64 -2.80 -3.87
CA ASP A 153 -10.41 -2.80 -3.09
C ASP A 153 -10.33 -4.19 -2.40
N ASP A 154 -9.37 -4.39 -1.49
CA ASP A 154 -9.20 -5.71 -0.85
C ASP A 154 -10.38 -6.05 0.08
N ASP A 155 -10.96 -5.07 0.76
CA ASP A 155 -12.10 -5.27 1.68
C ASP A 155 -13.41 -5.54 0.92
N GLY A 156 -13.64 -4.80 -0.16
CA GLY A 156 -14.75 -5.01 -1.09
C GLY A 156 -14.64 -6.38 -1.74
N ALA A 157 -13.46 -6.79 -2.18
CA ALA A 157 -13.25 -8.13 -2.73
C ALA A 157 -13.52 -9.24 -1.70
N ILE A 158 -13.16 -9.05 -0.43
CA ILE A 158 -13.51 -9.99 0.64
C ILE A 158 -15.04 -10.09 0.76
N SER A 159 -15.75 -8.96 0.83
CA SER A 159 -17.22 -8.95 0.93
C SER A 159 -17.87 -9.67 -0.25
N GLU A 160 -17.43 -9.39 -1.48
CA GLU A 160 -17.94 -10.03 -2.69
C GLU A 160 -17.62 -11.54 -2.70
N MET A 161 -16.44 -11.94 -2.23
CA MET A 161 -16.06 -13.34 -2.13
C MET A 161 -16.85 -14.10 -1.06
N GLU A 162 -17.27 -13.45 0.03
CA GLU A 162 -18.16 -14.02 1.04
C GLU A 162 -19.57 -14.24 0.46
N ASP A 163 -20.11 -13.23 -0.24
CA ASP A 163 -21.40 -13.32 -0.93
C ASP A 163 -21.39 -14.42 -2.01
N LEU A 164 -20.31 -14.48 -2.79
CA LEU A 164 -20.10 -15.51 -3.82
C LEU A 164 -19.81 -16.88 -3.20
N GLY A 165 -19.17 -16.97 -2.03
CA GLY A 165 -18.89 -18.24 -1.36
C GLY A 165 -20.16 -19.01 -1.01
N GLY A 166 -21.22 -18.29 -0.62
CA GLY A 166 -22.55 -18.86 -0.45
C GLY A 166 -23.15 -19.43 -1.75
N LEU A 167 -22.83 -18.80 -2.89
CA LEU A 167 -23.28 -19.20 -4.23
C LEU A 167 -22.39 -20.28 -4.88
N TRP A 168 -21.09 -20.28 -4.60
CA TRP A 168 -20.11 -21.21 -5.16
C TRP A 168 -20.37 -22.63 -4.68
N HIS A 169 -20.64 -22.81 -3.38
CA HIS A 169 -21.09 -24.09 -2.84
C HIS A 169 -22.37 -24.60 -3.52
N THR A 170 -23.32 -23.71 -3.85
CA THR A 170 -24.57 -24.10 -4.54
C THR A 170 -24.39 -24.38 -6.04
N LEU A 171 -23.34 -23.83 -6.67
CA LEU A 171 -23.05 -24.01 -8.09
C LEU A 171 -22.16 -25.22 -8.37
N THR A 172 -21.19 -25.53 -7.49
CA THR A 172 -20.34 -26.72 -7.64
C THR A 172 -21.07 -28.01 -7.28
N ASP A 173 -22.02 -27.98 -6.33
CA ASP A 173 -22.88 -29.15 -5.99
C ASP A 173 -23.85 -29.53 -7.12
N ARG A 174 -24.00 -28.70 -8.16
CA ARG A 174 -24.85 -28.98 -9.35
C ARG A 174 -24.07 -29.45 -10.56
N LEU A 175 -22.74 -29.54 -10.46
CA LEU A 175 -21.85 -29.96 -11.55
C LEU A 175 -21.18 -31.31 -11.29
N GLU A 176 -21.54 -32.00 -10.20
CA GLU A 176 -21.34 -33.44 -9.97
C GLU A 176 -22.63 -34.23 -10.24
#